data_AF-B0MST8-F1
#
_entry.id   AF-B0MST8-F1
#
_cell.length_a   1.000
_cell.length_b   1.000
_cell.length_c   1.000
_cell.angle_alpha   90.00
_cell.angle_beta   90.00
_cell.angle_gamma   90.00
#
_symmetry.space_group_name_H-M   'P 1'
#
loop_
_entity.id
_entity.type
_entity.pdbx_description
1 polymer ?
#
loop_
_entity_poly.entity_id
_entity_poly.type
_entity_poly.pdbx_seq_one_letter_code
_entity_poly.pdbx_strand_id
1 'polypeptide(L)'
;MKKIFALALVAVFCLAGYGVSAQTQSKNQKLSPKQEKREAREQRRAQRQAEYERYIDSLVTSGNFQFIPNSMRVMPAGSEHLITNPNFGLQYWDGEFDIFLPYVKGAVMPYYLTVLNYTISNPEETLKEQSPNGWEVTFVTSLFSATRYVFTLDIYAKTGGATLTITNSWNITVQYSGTITSL
;
A
#
# COMPACT_ATOMS: atom_id res chain seq x y z
N MET A 1 -29.55 -60.86 43.22
CA MET A 1 -28.77 -59.86 42.47
C MET A 1 -29.31 -58.49 42.85
N LYS A 2 -28.99 -57.97 44.03
CA LYS A 2 -27.86 -57.08 44.31
C LYS A 2 -27.81 -55.88 43.35
N LYS A 3 -28.27 -54.74 43.87
CA LYS A 3 -27.65 -53.41 43.79
C LYS A 3 -27.27 -52.97 42.38
N ILE A 4 -28.01 -52.04 41.76
CA ILE A 4 -27.43 -51.02 40.84
C ILE A 4 -28.43 -49.92 40.41
N PHE A 5 -29.75 -50.13 40.39
CA PHE A 5 -30.62 -49.15 39.70
C PHE A 5 -31.20 -47.98 40.52
N ALA A 6 -30.91 -47.88 41.83
CA ALA A 6 -31.44 -46.79 42.67
C ALA A 6 -30.48 -45.59 42.84
N LEU A 7 -29.34 -45.55 42.13
CA LEU A 7 -28.29 -44.53 42.29
C LEU A 7 -28.14 -43.58 41.09
N ALA A 8 -28.98 -43.70 40.06
CA ALA A 8 -28.87 -42.87 38.85
C ALA A 8 -29.76 -41.62 38.86
N LEU A 9 -30.71 -41.49 39.79
CA LEU A 9 -31.67 -40.37 39.80
C LEU A 9 -31.41 -39.28 40.85
N VAL A 10 -30.45 -39.50 41.77
CA VAL A 10 -30.09 -38.51 42.81
C VAL A 10 -28.75 -37.82 42.53
N ALA A 11 -27.92 -38.34 41.61
CA ALA A 11 -26.62 -37.75 41.28
C ALA A 11 -26.67 -36.70 40.15
N VAL A 12 -27.76 -36.60 39.38
CA VAL A 12 -27.87 -35.60 38.29
C VAL A 12 -28.32 -34.23 38.82
N PHE A 13 -28.89 -34.17 40.03
CA PHE A 13 -29.35 -32.90 40.63
C PHE A 13 -28.28 -32.14 41.44
N CYS A 14 -27.06 -32.68 41.60
CA CYS A 14 -26.03 -32.06 42.45
C CYS A 14 -24.78 -31.56 41.71
N LEU A 15 -24.70 -31.62 40.37
CA LEU A 15 -23.50 -31.22 39.61
C LEU A 15 -23.69 -30.26 38.43
N ALA A 16 -24.90 -29.75 38.18
CA ALA A 16 -25.09 -28.63 37.24
C ALA A 16 -25.41 -27.29 37.93
N GLY A 17 -25.31 -27.25 39.27
CA GLY A 17 -25.42 -26.03 40.10
C GLY A 17 -24.23 -25.07 40.00
N TYR A 18 -23.26 -25.33 39.11
CA TYR A 18 -22.13 -24.44 38.80
C TYR A 18 -22.21 -23.83 37.40
N GLY A 19 -23.41 -23.80 36.80
CA GLY A 19 -23.61 -23.33 35.42
C GLY A 19 -24.26 -21.96 35.24
N VAL A 20 -24.53 -21.17 36.30
CA VAL A 20 -25.35 -19.94 36.18
C VAL A 20 -24.81 -18.74 36.98
N SER A 21 -23.49 -18.54 37.01
CA SER A 21 -22.94 -17.27 37.52
C SER A 21 -21.79 -16.67 36.72
N ALA A 22 -21.19 -17.40 35.78
CA ALA A 22 -20.10 -16.86 34.95
C ALA A 22 -20.56 -16.28 33.59
N GLN A 23 -21.76 -16.60 33.11
CA GLN A 23 -22.20 -16.22 31.75
C GLN A 23 -23.05 -14.94 31.68
N THR A 24 -23.30 -14.29 32.81
CA THR A 24 -24.13 -13.07 32.90
C THR A 24 -23.40 -11.88 33.53
N GLN A 25 -22.07 -11.92 33.65
CA GLN A 25 -21.26 -10.83 34.22
C GLN A 25 -20.15 -10.29 33.31
N SER A 26 -20.19 -10.58 32.00
CA SER A 26 -19.18 -10.03 31.06
C SER A 26 -19.64 -8.74 30.33
N LYS A 27 -20.93 -8.39 30.36
CA LYS A 27 -21.46 -7.24 29.60
C LYS A 27 -21.46 -5.89 30.33
N ASN A 28 -21.13 -5.85 31.63
CA ASN A 28 -21.22 -4.66 32.48
C ASN A 28 -19.96 -4.39 33.32
N GLN A 29 -18.79 -4.88 32.90
CA GLN A 29 -17.55 -4.44 33.54
C GLN A 29 -17.17 -3.08 32.95
N LYS A 30 -17.50 -1.99 33.66
CA LYS A 30 -16.95 -0.67 33.35
C LYS A 30 -15.43 -0.79 33.27
N LEU A 31 -14.88 -0.49 32.10
CA LEU A 31 -13.45 -0.46 31.88
C LEU A 31 -12.80 0.45 32.92
N SER A 32 -11.60 0.08 33.39
CA SER A 32 -10.88 1.00 34.27
C SER A 32 -10.54 2.27 33.48
N PRO A 33 -10.45 3.45 34.13
CA PRO A 33 -10.11 4.70 33.44
C PRO A 33 -8.80 4.62 32.63
N LYS A 34 -7.89 3.68 32.97
CA LYS A 34 -6.66 3.41 32.21
C LYS A 34 -6.92 2.58 30.95
N GLN A 35 -7.84 1.61 31.01
CA GLN A 35 -8.24 0.79 29.86
C GLN A 35 -9.04 1.63 28.85
N GLU A 36 -10.00 2.44 29.32
CA GLU A 36 -10.76 3.38 28.46
C GLU A 36 -9.84 4.33 27.70
N LYS A 37 -8.83 4.91 28.38
CA LYS A 37 -7.81 5.75 27.73
C LYS A 37 -6.96 5.00 26.72
N ARG A 38 -6.72 3.69 26.90
CA ARG A 38 -5.96 2.87 25.95
C ARG A 38 -6.79 2.59 24.71
N GLU A 39 -8.02 2.14 24.89
CA GLU A 39 -8.95 1.85 23.80
C GLU A 39 -9.27 3.10 22.98
N ALA A 40 -9.49 4.25 23.63
CA ALA A 40 -9.69 5.52 22.92
C ALA A 40 -8.47 5.92 22.07
N ARG A 41 -7.24 5.61 22.49
CA ARG A 41 -6.03 5.85 21.68
C ARG A 41 -5.92 4.88 20.52
N GLU A 42 -6.27 3.62 20.72
CA GLU A 42 -6.28 2.59 19.67
C GLU A 42 -7.32 2.94 18.60
N GLN A 43 -8.53 3.32 19.02
CA GLN A 43 -9.57 3.81 18.11
C GLN A 43 -9.12 5.05 17.32
N ARG A 44 -8.50 6.04 17.97
CA ARG A 44 -7.94 7.22 17.28
C ARG A 44 -6.82 6.87 16.29
N ARG A 45 -6.01 5.84 16.57
CA ARG A 45 -4.97 5.37 15.64
C ARG A 45 -5.61 4.67 14.45
N ALA A 46 -6.57 3.78 14.70
CA ALA A 46 -7.31 3.08 13.66
C ALA A 46 -8.10 4.06 12.76
N GLN A 47 -8.72 5.08 13.36
CA GLN A 47 -9.44 6.11 12.62
C GLN A 47 -8.49 6.91 11.72
N ARG A 48 -7.37 7.43 12.25
CA ARG A 48 -6.39 8.15 11.44
C ARG A 48 -5.82 7.29 10.31
N GLN A 49 -5.61 6.00 10.58
CA GLN A 49 -5.14 5.06 9.57
C GLN A 49 -6.18 4.87 8.45
N ALA A 50 -7.45 4.67 8.82
CA ALA A 50 -8.54 4.53 7.85
C ALA A 50 -8.79 5.82 7.05
N GLU A 51 -8.67 6.98 7.68
CA GLU A 51 -8.75 8.29 7.01
C GLU A 51 -7.60 8.47 6.01
N TYR A 52 -6.39 8.06 6.39
CA TYR A 52 -5.22 8.13 5.52
C TYR A 52 -5.32 7.17 4.32
N GLU A 53 -5.77 5.93 4.54
CA GLU A 53 -6.00 4.97 3.45
C GLU A 53 -7.04 5.52 2.45
N ARG A 54 -8.14 6.10 2.94
CA ARG A 54 -9.13 6.78 2.09
C ARG A 54 -8.56 7.98 1.34
N TYR A 55 -7.66 8.74 1.97
CA TYR A 55 -6.96 9.84 1.31
C TYR A 55 -6.13 9.32 0.13
N ILE A 56 -5.34 8.26 0.31
CA ILE A 56 -4.57 7.63 -0.78
C ILE A 56 -5.51 7.12 -1.88
N ASP A 57 -6.59 6.43 -1.54
CA ASP A 57 -7.59 5.96 -2.52
C ASP A 57 -8.15 7.13 -3.34
N SER A 58 -8.43 8.26 -2.70
CA SER A 58 -8.95 9.45 -3.35
C SER A 58 -7.93 10.08 -4.32
N LEU A 59 -6.64 10.11 -3.95
CA LEU A 59 -5.57 10.62 -4.81
C LEU A 59 -5.45 9.80 -6.09
N VAL A 60 -5.38 8.47 -5.96
CA VAL A 60 -5.21 7.57 -7.12
C VAL A 60 -6.44 7.59 -8.01
N THR A 61 -7.63 7.54 -7.41
CA THR A 61 -8.90 7.54 -8.15
C THR A 61 -9.13 8.85 -8.90
N SER A 62 -8.92 10.00 -8.23
CA SER A 62 -9.02 11.31 -8.87
C SER A 62 -7.97 11.53 -9.95
N GLY A 63 -6.84 10.80 -9.88
CA GLY A 63 -5.75 10.97 -10.81
C GLY A 63 -5.08 12.33 -10.69
N ASN A 64 -4.94 12.81 -9.45
CA ASN A 64 -4.37 14.10 -9.13
C ASN A 64 -3.34 13.91 -8.01
N PHE A 65 -2.14 13.46 -8.39
CA PHE A 65 -1.07 13.16 -7.44
C PHE A 65 0.32 13.32 -8.07
N GLN A 66 1.31 13.49 -7.21
CA GLN A 66 2.73 13.44 -7.54
C GLN A 66 3.40 12.31 -6.78
N PHE A 67 4.17 11.49 -7.50
CA PHE A 67 5.18 10.61 -6.94
C PHE A 67 6.51 11.35 -6.81
N ILE A 68 7.08 11.33 -5.61
CA ILE A 68 8.36 11.93 -5.25
C ILE A 68 9.37 10.81 -4.95
N PRO A 69 10.37 10.58 -5.82
CA PRO A 69 11.37 9.54 -5.62
C PRO A 69 12.42 9.96 -4.58
N ASN A 70 12.80 9.03 -3.71
CA ASN A 70 13.89 9.18 -2.73
C ASN A 70 15.15 8.40 -3.13
N SER A 71 14.97 7.30 -3.87
CA SER A 71 16.07 6.48 -4.37
C SER A 71 15.74 5.87 -5.71
N MET A 72 16.78 5.44 -6.43
CA MET A 72 16.68 4.63 -7.64
C MET A 72 17.69 3.48 -7.64
N ARG A 73 17.38 2.41 -8.34
CA ARG A 73 18.29 1.30 -8.62
C ARG A 73 18.02 0.72 -10.00
N VAL A 74 19.04 0.12 -10.59
CA VAL A 74 18.87 -0.74 -11.77
C VAL A 74 18.55 -2.16 -11.32
N MET A 75 17.65 -2.84 -12.02
CA MET A 75 17.28 -4.23 -11.73
C MET A 75 18.09 -5.22 -12.59
N PRO A 76 18.37 -6.44 -12.11
CA PRO A 76 17.90 -7.02 -10.84
C PRO A 76 18.81 -6.73 -9.62
N ALA A 77 20.09 -6.43 -9.84
CA ALA A 77 21.11 -6.43 -8.78
C ALA A 77 21.88 -5.10 -8.65
N GLY A 78 21.31 -4.00 -9.14
CA GLY A 78 21.91 -2.67 -8.99
C GLY A 78 21.93 -2.20 -7.54
N SER A 79 22.96 -1.42 -7.21
CA SER A 79 23.01 -0.70 -5.94
C SER A 79 21.94 0.39 -5.90
N GLU A 80 21.44 0.67 -4.71
CA GLU A 80 20.54 1.79 -4.50
C GLU A 80 21.31 3.10 -4.45
N HIS A 81 20.81 4.08 -5.21
CA HIS A 81 21.35 5.43 -5.28
C HIS A 81 20.29 6.41 -4.76
N LEU A 82 20.70 7.29 -3.85
CA LEU A 82 19.83 8.34 -3.33
C LEU A 82 19.57 9.41 -4.39
N ILE A 83 18.33 9.89 -4.43
CA ILE A 83 17.92 11.04 -5.23
C ILE A 83 17.74 12.22 -4.28
N THR A 84 18.56 13.26 -4.44
CA THR A 84 18.56 14.43 -3.56
C THR A 84 17.95 15.68 -4.18
N ASN A 85 17.70 15.68 -5.50
CA ASN A 85 17.08 16.80 -6.17
C ASN A 85 15.55 16.73 -5.97
N PRO A 86 14.95 17.71 -5.26
CA PRO A 86 13.52 17.68 -4.92
C PRO A 86 12.61 17.94 -6.13
N ASN A 87 13.16 18.40 -7.26
CA ASN A 87 12.36 18.66 -8.45
C ASN A 87 12.00 17.37 -9.20
N PHE A 88 12.75 16.28 -9.01
CA PHE A 88 12.43 15.02 -9.67
C PHE A 88 11.10 14.45 -9.17
N GLY A 89 10.30 13.94 -10.10
CA GLY A 89 8.99 13.39 -9.80
C GLY A 89 8.27 12.87 -11.04
N LEU A 90 7.16 12.20 -10.77
CA LEU A 90 6.15 11.82 -11.76
C LEU A 90 4.83 12.41 -11.28
N GLN A 91 4.21 13.28 -12.07
CA GLN A 91 2.91 13.86 -11.77
C GLN A 91 1.86 13.21 -12.67
N TYR A 92 0.66 13.01 -12.12
CA TYR A 92 -0.51 12.61 -12.87
C TYR A 92 -1.64 13.57 -12.56
N TRP A 93 -2.13 14.26 -13.59
CA TRP A 93 -3.20 15.24 -13.48
C TRP A 93 -3.94 15.36 -14.81
N ASP A 94 -5.27 15.49 -14.75
CA ASP A 94 -6.14 15.66 -15.93
C ASP A 94 -5.92 14.62 -17.05
N GLY A 95 -5.56 13.40 -16.66
CA GLY A 95 -5.24 12.32 -17.61
C GLY A 95 -3.84 12.38 -18.22
N GLU A 96 -3.07 13.43 -17.93
CA GLU A 96 -1.70 13.61 -18.40
C GLU A 96 -0.67 13.14 -17.36
N PHE A 97 0.46 12.62 -17.84
CA PHE A 97 1.62 12.34 -17.00
C PHE A 97 2.76 13.30 -17.29
N ASP A 98 3.22 14.04 -16.28
CA ASP A 98 4.45 14.82 -16.36
C ASP A 98 5.60 14.06 -15.69
N ILE A 99 6.63 13.76 -16.48
CA ILE A 99 7.73 12.89 -16.09
C ILE A 99 8.98 13.73 -16.02
N PHE A 100 9.56 13.86 -14.82
CA PHE A 100 10.89 14.45 -14.63
C PHE A 100 11.71 13.55 -13.71
N LEU A 101 12.39 12.54 -14.26
CA LEU A 101 13.07 11.50 -13.49
C LEU A 101 14.49 11.21 -14.00
N PRO A 102 15.48 10.99 -13.11
CA PRO A 102 16.79 10.52 -13.52
C PRO A 102 16.68 9.07 -13.97
N TYR A 103 17.18 8.71 -15.15
CA TYR A 103 17.02 7.39 -15.76
C TYR A 103 18.33 6.82 -16.26
N VAL A 104 18.45 5.49 -16.23
CA VAL A 104 19.63 4.77 -16.72
C VAL A 104 19.31 4.15 -18.07
N LYS A 105 20.02 4.60 -19.10
CA LYS A 105 19.88 4.12 -20.48
C LYS A 105 20.96 3.08 -20.80
N GLY A 106 20.58 2.08 -21.60
CA GLY A 106 21.43 0.98 -22.05
C GLY A 106 21.00 -0.37 -21.48
N ALA A 107 20.99 -1.41 -22.30
CA ALA A 107 20.72 -2.79 -21.88
C ALA A 107 21.97 -3.49 -21.32
N VAL A 108 23.15 -3.10 -21.79
CA VAL A 108 24.46 -3.62 -21.37
C VAL A 108 25.42 -2.47 -21.12
N MET A 109 26.48 -2.72 -20.36
CA MET A 109 27.50 -1.70 -20.10
C MET A 109 28.17 -1.22 -21.41
N PRO A 110 28.51 0.08 -21.50
CA PRO A 110 28.34 1.11 -20.48
C PRO A 110 26.90 1.67 -20.39
N TYR A 111 26.44 1.88 -19.16
CA TYR A 111 25.16 2.56 -18.90
C TYR A 111 25.33 4.07 -18.90
N TYR A 112 24.30 4.80 -19.36
CA TYR A 112 24.29 6.26 -19.40
C TYR A 112 23.21 6.81 -18.49
N LEU A 113 23.58 7.68 -17.56
CA LEU A 113 22.62 8.44 -16.78
C LEU A 113 22.08 9.59 -17.64
N THR A 114 20.76 9.69 -17.72
CA THR A 114 20.02 10.74 -18.43
C THR A 114 18.84 11.19 -17.57
N VAL A 115 18.06 12.15 -18.04
CA VAL A 115 16.78 12.53 -17.44
C VAL A 115 15.66 12.24 -18.45
N LEU A 116 14.59 11.58 -17.99
CA LEU A 116 13.31 11.58 -18.69
C LEU A 116 12.60 12.88 -18.33
N ASN A 117 12.32 13.72 -19.33
CA ASN A 117 11.64 14.99 -19.18
C ASN A 117 10.55 15.10 -20.26
N TYR A 118 9.35 14.63 -19.96
CA TYR A 118 8.27 14.51 -20.92
C TYR A 118 6.90 14.71 -20.28
N THR A 119 6.04 15.47 -20.95
CA THR A 119 4.61 15.52 -20.67
C THR A 119 3.87 14.61 -21.65
N ILE A 120 3.05 13.71 -21.13
CA ILE A 120 2.34 12.67 -21.87
C ILE A 120 0.84 12.90 -21.75
N SER A 121 0.25 13.58 -22.74
CA SER A 121 -1.17 13.89 -22.75
C SER A 121 -2.06 12.72 -23.18
N ASN A 122 -1.53 11.79 -23.99
CA ASN A 122 -2.26 10.66 -24.56
C ASN A 122 -1.44 9.37 -24.41
N PRO A 123 -1.38 8.78 -23.21
CA PRO A 123 -0.77 7.47 -23.04
C PRO A 123 -1.50 6.43 -23.89
N GLU A 124 -0.75 5.46 -24.40
CA GLU A 124 -1.30 4.35 -25.21
C GLU A 124 -2.27 3.51 -24.38
N GLU A 125 -1.94 3.28 -23.11
CA GLU A 125 -2.76 2.58 -22.13
C GLU A 125 -2.61 3.27 -20.78
N THR A 126 -3.69 3.27 -19.98
CA THR A 126 -3.66 3.63 -18.57
C THR A 126 -4.60 2.72 -17.81
N LEU A 127 -4.07 2.08 -16.77
CA LEU A 127 -4.76 1.10 -15.96
C LEU A 127 -4.53 1.44 -14.48
N LYS A 128 -5.60 1.38 -13.70
CA LYS A 128 -5.57 1.55 -12.24
C LYS A 128 -6.23 0.33 -11.63
N GLU A 129 -5.45 -0.52 -10.99
CA GLU A 129 -5.95 -1.71 -10.31
C GLU A 129 -5.79 -1.57 -8.81
N GLN A 130 -6.87 -1.84 -8.08
CA GLN A 130 -6.82 -1.87 -6.63
C GLN A 130 -6.30 -3.23 -6.16
N SER A 131 -5.32 -3.23 -5.27
CA SER A 131 -4.78 -4.42 -4.61
C SER A 131 -5.09 -4.39 -3.10
N PRO A 132 -4.95 -5.51 -2.37
CA PRO A 132 -5.13 -5.52 -0.91
C PRO A 132 -4.18 -4.57 -0.16
N ASN A 133 -3.07 -4.18 -0.78
CA ASN A 133 -2.04 -3.33 -0.16
C ASN A 133 -2.10 -1.87 -0.64
N GLY A 134 -2.93 -1.56 -1.64
CA GLY A 134 -3.15 -0.22 -2.18
C GLY A 134 -3.51 -0.25 -3.66
N TRP A 135 -2.71 0.37 -4.52
CA TRP A 135 -3.01 0.54 -5.94
C TRP A 135 -1.81 0.21 -6.82
N GLU A 136 -2.07 -0.35 -7.99
CA GLU A 136 -1.12 -0.40 -9.10
C GLU A 136 -1.63 0.55 -10.18
N VAL A 137 -0.83 1.55 -10.53
CA VAL A 137 -1.10 2.46 -11.64
C VAL A 137 -0.09 2.18 -12.74
N THR A 138 -0.57 1.65 -13.86
CA THR A 138 0.25 1.35 -15.02
C THR A 138 -0.12 2.28 -16.17
N PHE A 139 0.87 2.91 -16.80
CA PHE A 139 0.67 3.62 -18.06
C PHE A 139 1.76 3.29 -19.05
N VAL A 140 1.39 3.34 -20.33
CA VAL A 140 2.27 2.96 -21.43
C VAL A 140 2.38 4.11 -22.42
N THR A 141 3.60 4.41 -22.85
CA THR A 141 3.85 5.47 -23.82
C THR A 141 5.13 5.22 -24.61
N SER A 142 5.22 5.81 -25.79
CA SER A 142 6.40 5.76 -26.63
C SER A 142 7.28 7.00 -26.42
N LEU A 143 8.53 6.79 -26.00
CA LEU A 143 9.55 7.84 -25.82
C LEU A 143 10.72 7.62 -26.80
N PHE A 144 11.58 8.64 -26.97
CA PHE A 144 12.81 8.57 -27.78
C PHE A 144 12.63 7.91 -29.16
N SER A 145 11.78 8.49 -30.02
CA SER A 145 11.58 7.99 -31.39
C SER A 145 10.97 6.58 -31.43
N ALA A 146 9.81 6.41 -30.76
CA ALA A 146 8.95 5.22 -30.82
C ALA A 146 9.38 3.99 -29.99
N THR A 147 10.20 4.17 -28.96
CA THR A 147 10.44 3.08 -28.00
C THR A 147 9.32 3.05 -26.97
N ARG A 148 8.57 1.94 -26.89
CA ARG A 148 7.49 1.75 -25.92
C ARG A 148 8.06 1.52 -24.51
N TYR A 149 7.70 2.38 -23.57
CA TYR A 149 8.00 2.30 -22.15
C TYR A 149 6.75 1.96 -21.35
N VAL A 150 6.89 1.07 -20.37
CA VAL A 150 5.85 0.75 -19.40
C VAL A 150 6.29 1.29 -18.04
N PHE A 151 5.43 2.11 -17.46
CA PHE A 151 5.59 2.67 -16.13
C PHE A 151 4.56 1.99 -15.23
N THR A 152 5.03 1.34 -14.17
CA THR A 152 4.18 0.66 -13.18
C THR A 152 4.47 1.25 -11.81
N LEU A 153 3.48 1.88 -11.21
CA LEU A 153 3.56 2.53 -9.91
C LEU A 153 2.75 1.73 -8.88
N ASP A 154 3.44 1.02 -8.01
CA ASP A 154 2.87 0.31 -6.87
C ASP A 154 2.75 1.28 -5.68
N ILE A 155 1.54 1.60 -5.26
CA ILE A 155 1.23 2.56 -4.19
C ILE A 155 0.69 1.81 -2.98
N TYR A 156 1.32 1.98 -1.82
CA TYR A 156 0.90 1.36 -0.57
C TYR A 156 -0.08 2.27 0.20
N ALA A 157 -1.37 1.91 0.25
CA ALA A 157 -2.41 2.74 0.85
C ALA A 157 -2.15 3.08 2.33
N LYS A 158 -1.48 2.18 3.05
CA LYS A 158 -1.23 2.37 4.49
C LYS A 158 -0.19 3.43 4.80
N THR A 159 0.76 3.65 3.87
CA THR A 159 1.93 4.50 4.12
C THR A 159 2.04 5.65 3.11
N GLY A 160 1.36 5.58 1.97
CA GLY A 160 1.58 6.48 0.83
C GLY A 160 2.96 6.29 0.19
N GLY A 161 3.74 5.32 0.65
CA GLY A 161 4.95 4.89 -0.03
C GLY A 161 4.61 4.30 -1.38
N ALA A 162 5.51 4.44 -2.34
CA ALA A 162 5.32 3.87 -3.66
C ALA A 162 6.62 3.41 -4.30
N THR A 163 6.50 2.44 -5.18
CA THR A 163 7.58 1.91 -6.00
C THR A 163 7.23 2.14 -7.46
N LEU A 164 8.04 2.91 -8.17
CA LEU A 164 7.89 3.09 -9.61
C LEU A 164 8.87 2.16 -10.32
N THR A 165 8.39 1.34 -11.25
CA THR A 165 9.21 0.51 -12.12
C THR A 165 9.04 0.96 -13.56
N ILE A 166 10.15 1.27 -14.23
CA ILE A 166 10.20 1.66 -15.64
C ILE A 166 10.87 0.54 -16.43
N THR A 167 10.14 -0.02 -17.40
CA THR A 167 10.65 -1.07 -18.28
C THR A 167 10.49 -0.69 -19.75
N ASN A 168 11.38 -1.21 -20.59
CA ASN A 168 11.20 -1.26 -22.04
C ASN A 168 12.05 -2.41 -22.62
N SER A 169 11.97 -2.64 -23.93
CA SER A 169 12.71 -3.74 -24.58
C SER A 169 14.20 -3.46 -24.86
N TRP A 170 14.67 -2.22 -24.68
CA TRP A 170 15.99 -1.78 -25.17
C TRP A 170 16.96 -1.30 -24.08
N ASN A 171 16.47 -1.11 -22.85
CA ASN A 171 17.22 -0.59 -21.72
C ASN A 171 17.00 -1.48 -20.50
N ILE A 172 17.92 -1.35 -19.54
CA ILE A 172 17.78 -1.96 -18.23
C ILE A 172 16.54 -1.41 -17.49
N THR A 173 15.88 -2.29 -16.74
CA THR A 173 14.78 -1.89 -15.85
C THR A 173 15.31 -1.01 -14.73
N VAL A 174 14.62 0.11 -14.48
CA VAL A 174 14.94 1.04 -13.39
C VAL A 174 13.78 1.08 -12.42
N GLN A 175 14.08 0.96 -11.14
CA GLN A 175 13.11 1.03 -10.06
C GLN A 175 13.43 2.21 -9.15
N TYR A 176 12.39 2.90 -8.69
CA TYR A 176 12.46 4.01 -7.75
C TYR A 176 11.62 3.69 -6.52
N SER A 177 12.10 4.11 -5.36
CA SER A 177 11.33 4.09 -4.13
C SER A 177 11.02 5.53 -3.72
N GLY A 178 9.79 5.80 -3.31
CA GLY A 178 9.34 7.15 -3.00
C GLY A 178 8.01 7.19 -2.25
N THR A 179 7.34 8.33 -2.32
CA THR A 179 6.02 8.55 -1.73
C THR A 179 5.13 9.31 -2.70
N ILE A 180 3.82 9.15 -2.59
CA ILE A 180 2.86 10.00 -3.30
C ILE A 180 2.30 11.11 -2.42
N THR A 181 1.94 12.23 -3.04
CA THR A 181 1.24 13.36 -2.42
C THR A 181 0.22 13.94 -3.38
N SER A 182 -0.72 14.75 -2.88
CA SER A 182 -1.52 15.63 -3.74
C SER A 182 -0.63 16.65 -4.44
N LEU A 183 -1.04 17.06 -5.65
CA LEU A 183 -0.48 18.20 -6.38
C LEU A 183 -0.94 19.54 -5.80
#